data_AF-A0A974AJ58-F1
#
_entry.id   AF-A0A974AJ58-F1
#
_cell.length_a   1.000
_cell.length_b   1.000
_cell.length_c   1.000
_cell.angle_alpha   90.00
_cell.angle_beta   90.00
_cell.angle_gamma   90.00
#
_symmetry.space_group_name_H-M   'P 1'
#
loop_
_entity.id
_entity.type
_entity.pdbx_description
1 polymer ?
#
loop_
_entity_poly.entity_id
_entity_poly.type
_entity_poly.pdbx_seq_one_letter_code
_entity_poly.pdbx_strand_id
1 'polypeptide(L)' 'MDNQLFAGHEKRLMAVTAIAVEANALVYDHGSEEVLSTDDPDASRKVFAAAFQAWADGKIGGTAEEIFAAVQEVLEA' A
#
# COMPACT_ATOMS: atom_id res chain seq x y z
N MET A 1 -12.02 13.42 18.66
CA MET A 1 -12.77 12.75 17.56
C MET A 1 -11.77 12.00 16.67
N ASP A 2 -10.72 11.46 17.30
CA ASP A 2 -9.45 11.21 16.60
C ASP A 2 -9.24 9.70 16.36
N ASN A 3 -9.90 8.86 17.15
CA ASN A 3 -9.78 7.41 17.08
C ASN A 3 -10.30 6.80 15.76
N GLN A 4 -11.21 7.48 15.05
CA GLN A 4 -11.69 7.04 13.74
C GLN A 4 -10.73 7.40 12.59
N LEU A 5 -9.97 8.49 12.71
CA LEU A 5 -9.00 8.94 11.71
C LEU A 5 -7.77 8.01 11.71
N PHE A 6 -7.24 7.68 12.89
CA PHE A 6 -6.14 6.72 13.02
C PHE A 6 -6.54 5.32 12.55
N ALA A 7 -7.74 4.85 12.92
CA ALA A 7 -8.27 3.57 12.43
C ALA A 7 -8.49 3.55 10.91
N GLY A 8 -8.81 4.69 10.28
CA GLY A 8 -8.95 4.80 8.84
C GLY A 8 -7.60 4.75 8.11
N HIS A 9 -6.59 5.44 8.66
CA HIS A 9 -5.24 5.45 8.12
C HIS A 9 -4.55 4.09 8.25
N GLU A 10 -4.57 3.43 9.41
CA GLU A 10 -3.99 2.10 9.59
C GLU A 10 -4.64 1.07 8.65
N LYS A 11 -5.96 1.12 8.47
CA LYS A 11 -6.67 0.24 7.52
C LYS A 11 -6.23 0.46 6.08
N ARG A 12 -5.96 1.72 5.68
CA ARG A 12 -5.42 2.02 4.36
C ARG A 12 -4.03 1.44 4.20
N LEU A 13 -3.15 1.65 5.18
CA LEU A 13 -1.79 1.11 5.15
C LEU A 13 -1.82 -0.42 5.02
N MET A 14 -2.61 -1.12 5.85
CA MET A 14 -2.75 -2.58 5.75
C MET A 14 -3.24 -3.04 4.37
N ALA A 15 -4.25 -2.36 3.81
CA ALA A 15 -4.78 -2.71 2.49
C ALA A 15 -3.73 -2.48 1.38
N VAL A 16 -3.02 -1.36 1.44
CA VAL A 16 -1.97 -1.02 0.47
C VAL A 16 -0.76 -1.94 0.60
N THR A 17 -0.36 -2.34 1.81
CA THR A 17 0.68 -3.37 2.02
C THR A 17 0.29 -4.70 1.39
N ALA A 18 -0.95 -5.15 1.58
CA ALA A 18 -1.43 -6.37 0.93
C ALA A 18 -1.34 -6.29 -0.60
N ILE A 19 -1.76 -5.15 -1.18
CA ILE A 19 -1.64 -4.86 -2.62
C ILE A 19 -0.17 -4.87 -3.07
N ALA A 20 0.73 -4.28 -2.28
CA ALA A 20 2.15 -4.21 -2.61
C ALA A 20 2.82 -5.59 -2.60
N VAL A 21 2.41 -6.48 -1.70
CA VAL A 21 2.83 -7.89 -1.69
C VAL A 21 2.27 -8.62 -2.91
N GLU A 22 0.97 -8.48 -3.21
CA GLU A 22 0.33 -9.12 -4.38
C GLU A 22 0.92 -8.64 -5.71
N ALA A 23 1.33 -7.38 -5.80
CA ALA A 23 1.98 -6.80 -6.96
C ALA A 23 3.45 -7.22 -7.11
N ASN A 24 3.99 -8.04 -6.21
CA ASN A 24 5.43 -8.32 -6.06
C ASN A 24 6.27 -7.04 -5.98
N ALA A 25 5.73 -5.96 -5.43
CA ALA A 25 6.51 -4.75 -5.15
C ALA A 25 7.30 -4.87 -3.85
N LEU A 26 6.76 -5.64 -2.91
CA LEU A 26 7.42 -6.04 -1.68
C LEU A 26 7.58 -7.55 -1.70
N VAL A 27 8.82 -8.03 -1.52
CA VAL A 27 9.11 -9.44 -1.30
C VAL A 27 9.63 -9.57 0.13
N TYR A 28 9.00 -10.45 0.89
CA TYR A 28 9.51 -10.84 2.20
C TYR A 28 10.65 -11.84 1.99
N ASP A 29 11.89 -11.41 2.27
CA ASP A 29 13.04 -12.32 2.25
C ASP A 29 13.10 -13.08 3.57
N HIS A 30 12.63 -14.33 3.55
CA HIS A 30 12.68 -15.23 4.70
C HIS A 30 14.11 -15.52 5.20
N GLY A 31 15.15 -15.23 4.41
CA GLY A 31 16.55 -15.39 4.81
C GLY A 31 17.07 -14.25 5.70
N SER A 32 16.55 -13.04 5.52
CA SER A 32 16.93 -11.85 6.30
C SER A 32 15.84 -11.35 7.25
N GLU A 33 14.62 -11.89 7.16
CA GLU A 33 13.41 -11.37 7.83
C GLU A 33 13.08 -9.91 7.45
N GLU A 34 13.62 -9.42 6.33
CA GLU A 34 13.42 -8.06 5.82
C GLU A 34 12.41 -8.03 4.67
N VAL A 35 11.68 -6.91 4.57
CA VAL A 35 10.85 -6.62 3.40
C VAL A 35 11.74 -5.87 2.39
N LEU A 36 12.00 -6.49 1.24
CA LEU A 36 12.81 -5.89 0.18
C LEU A 36 11.91 -5.34 -0.94
N SER A 37 12.17 -4.10 -1.34
CA SER A 37 11.62 -3.54 -2.58
C SER A 37 12.24 -4.27 -3.77
N THR A 38 11.41 -4.71 -4.71
CA THR A 38 11.92 -5.39 -5.91
C THR A 38 12.48 -4.39 -6.91
N ASP A 39 13.57 -4.75 -7.60
CA ASP A 39 14.13 -3.99 -8.73
C ASP A 39 13.20 -3.96 -9.98
N ASP A 40 11.93 -4.37 -9.88
CA ASP A 40 10.96 -4.23 -10.96
C ASP A 40 10.57 -2.74 -11.09
N PRO A 41 11.00 -2.04 -12.15
CA PRO A 41 10.64 -0.63 -12.36
C PRO A 41 9.13 -0.43 -12.56
N ASP A 42 8.37 -1.51 -12.78
CA ASP A 42 6.93 -1.50 -12.91
C ASP A 42 6.20 -1.80 -11.60
N ALA A 43 6.87 -2.35 -10.58
CA ALA A 43 6.25 -2.74 -9.32
C ALA A 43 5.52 -1.57 -8.65
N SER A 44 6.20 -0.44 -8.44
CA SER A 44 5.58 0.74 -7.83
C SER A 44 4.36 1.24 -8.63
N ARG A 45 4.45 1.22 -9.97
CA ARG A 45 3.32 1.61 -10.85
C ARG A 45 2.14 0.67 -10.72
N LYS A 46 2.39 -0.64 -10.61
CA LYS A 46 1.34 -1.65 -10.37
C LYS A 46 0.67 -1.45 -9.01
N VAL A 47 1.43 -1.12 -7.96
CA VAL A 47 0.86 -0.81 -6.63
C VAL A 47 -0.05 0.41 -6.69
N PHE A 48 0.41 1.51 -7.29
CA PHE A 48 -0.44 2.69 -7.47
C PHE A 48 -1.73 2.35 -8.24
N ALA A 49 -1.61 1.66 -9.38
CA ALA A 49 -2.77 1.30 -10.19
C ALA A 49 -3.78 0.42 -9.42
N ALA A 50 -3.29 -0.59 -8.70
CA ALA A 50 -4.14 -1.49 -7.92
C ALA A 50 -4.76 -0.80 -6.70
N ALA A 51 -4.03 0.07 -5.99
CA ALA A 51 -4.55 0.83 -4.86
C ALA A 51 -5.66 1.80 -5.28
N PHE A 52 -5.47 2.53 -6.40
CA PHE A 52 -6.51 3.41 -6.94
C PHE A 52 -7.71 2.64 -7.48
N GLN A 53 -7.51 1.46 -8.08
CA GLN A 53 -8.63 0.61 -8.48
C GLN A 53 -9.42 0.11 -7.26
N ALA A 54 -8.75 -0.33 -6.20
CA ALA A 54 -9.41 -0.78 -4.97
C ALA A 54 -10.17 0.36 -4.27
N TRP A 55 -9.64 1.58 -4.31
CA TRP A 55 -10.35 2.78 -3.85
C TRP A 55 -11.57 3.10 -4.73
N ALA A 56 -11.43 3.06 -6.06
CA ALA A 56 -12.54 3.27 -6.98
C ALA A 56 -13.67 2.23 -6.80
N ASP A 57 -13.32 1.00 -6.45
CA ASP A 57 -14.25 -0.09 -6.12
C ASP A 57 -14.89 0.09 -4.71
N GLY A 58 -14.49 1.09 -3.93
CA GLY A 58 -14.97 1.35 -2.57
C GLY A 58 -14.43 0.37 -1.50
N LYS A 59 -13.40 -0.42 -1.84
CA LYS A 59 -12.77 -1.38 -0.91
C LYS A 59 -11.84 -0.69 0.09
N ILE A 60 -11.30 0.47 -0.29
CA ILE A 60 -10.46 1.30 0.56
C ILE A 60 -11.16 2.65 0.73
N GLY A 61 -11.32 3.10 1.98
CA GLY A 61 -11.95 4.39 2.29
C GLY A 61 -10.94 5.53 2.38
N GLY A 62 -11.38 6.74 2.02
CA GLY A 62 -10.57 7.95 2.10
C GLY A 62 -10.63 8.79 0.82
N THR A 63 -9.81 9.83 0.77
CA THR A 63 -9.61 10.65 -0.44
C THR A 63 -8.49 10.07 -1.32
N ALA A 64 -8.46 10.46 -2.59
CA ALA A 64 -7.38 10.08 -3.50
C ALA A 64 -5.98 10.47 -2.96
N GLU A 65 -5.88 11.62 -2.27
CA GLU A 65 -4.65 12.10 -1.64
C GLU A 65 -4.22 11.17 -0.49
N GLU A 66 -5.18 10.70 0.32
CA GLU A 66 -4.89 9.75 1.41
C GLU A 66 -4.45 8.38 0.87
N ILE A 67 -4.99 7.94 -0.27
CA ILE A 67 -4.54 6.71 -0.94
C ILE A 67 -3.13 6.88 -1.48
N PHE A 68 -2.85 8.02 -2.14
CA PHE A 68 -1.52 8.31 -2.67
C PHE A 68 -0.46 8.32 -1.56
N ALA A 69 -0.74 9.02 -0.46
CA ALA A 69 0.15 9.07 0.69
C ALA A 69 0.40 7.68 1.30
N ALA A 70 -0.64 6.85 1.43
CA ALA A 70 -0.49 5.48 1.93
C ALA A 70 0.37 4.60 1.01
N VAL A 71 0.27 4.75 -0.32
CA VAL A 71 1.14 4.03 -1.27
C VAL A 71 2.59 4.48 -1.16
N GLN A 72 2.85 5.78 -1.05
CA GLN A 72 4.21 6.26 -0.84
C GLN A 72 4.81 5.73 0.46
N GLU A 73 4.05 5.81 1.56
CA GLU A 73 4.51 5.34 2.86
C GLU A 73 4.86 3.85 2.83
N VAL A 74 4.05 3.01 2.18
CA VAL A 74 4.33 1.57 2.07
C VAL A 74 5.54 1.25 1.17
N LEU A 75 5.79 2.06 0.15
CA LEU A 75 6.90 1.83 -0.80
C LEU A 75 8.22 2.45 -0.35
N GLU A 76 8.18 3.45 0.52
CA GLU A 76 9.34 4.21 1.03
C GLU A 76 9.78 3.78 2.44
N ALA A 77 9.01 2.90 3.12
CA ALA A 77 9.32 2.32 4.43
C ALA A 77 10.43 1.25 4.37
#